data_AF-A0A9P1BHQ3-F1
#
_entry.id   AF-A0A9P1BHQ3-F1
#
_cell.length_a   1.000
_cell.length_b   1.000
_cell.length_c   1.000
_cell.angle_alpha   90.00
_cell.angle_beta   90.00
_cell.angle_gamma   90.00
#
_symmetry.space_group_name_H-M   'P 1'
#
loop_
_entity.id
_entity.type
_entity.pdbx_description
1 polymer ?
#
loop_
_entity_poly.entity_id
_entity_poly.type
_entity_poly.pdbx_seq_one_letter_code
_entity_poly.pdbx_strand_id
1 'polypeptide(L)'
;MEKAESVPEVVESIEKLLNKHQQELLQHLDSWADRVTSAYANAPLALGSLGTLAKKPTGGTFGALNCGEAPVVSGEDAEIAPKKNRKSYDEARLTHVQAMEARSEVELSRGFSEVKPFWHSWRHFRRFCKWLVESSWANTFFALLILSNSVFLGVQLEMQAAYQDVSIQLTVFAAFNVSYAVLFSLEVALRLLACGPSSYLWLSDEYVWNWLDVFVVFASWIELIIFFLTPGSTMGTNRNFRVLRLLRFGRIVRVVRIVRVARLFRSLRTLINSLVGTLKSLFWSLLLLALIMYMFGILFTDAVLDHRNELNFADETSNLSKFFGGLYPSIVTLFRSISNGLTWGEAADALENMDNGIFWSSLFHFYVAFCSFAVLNVMTGWDS
;
A
#
# COMPACT_ATOMS: atom_id res chain seq x y z
N MET A 1 -31.05 -37.88 29.67
CA MET A 1 -30.61 -38.22 28.30
C MET A 1 -30.86 -37.00 27.45
N GLU A 2 -29.85 -36.13 27.43
CA GLU A 2 -29.85 -34.85 26.73
C GLU A 2 -29.55 -35.13 25.26
N LYS A 3 -30.47 -34.71 24.36
CA LYS A 3 -30.34 -34.92 22.91
C LYS A 3 -29.10 -34.17 22.44
N ALA A 4 -28.06 -34.90 22.02
CA ALA A 4 -26.97 -34.34 21.25
C ALA A 4 -27.54 -33.81 19.93
N GLU A 5 -27.66 -32.49 19.83
CA GLU A 5 -28.07 -31.78 18.63
C GLU A 5 -27.08 -32.12 17.50
N SER A 6 -27.62 -32.51 16.35
CA SER A 6 -26.80 -33.08 15.29
C SER A 6 -25.97 -31.96 14.65
N VAL A 7 -24.67 -32.19 14.45
CA VAL A 7 -23.71 -31.26 13.80
C VAL A 7 -24.29 -30.45 12.62
N PRO A 8 -25.12 -31.00 11.71
CA PRO A 8 -25.76 -30.22 10.65
C PRO A 8 -26.73 -29.10 11.12
N GLU A 9 -27.45 -29.25 12.24
CA GLU A 9 -28.38 -28.23 12.74
C GLU A 9 -27.64 -27.00 13.29
N VAL A 10 -26.47 -27.22 13.90
CA VAL A 10 -25.60 -26.14 14.38
C VAL A 10 -25.02 -25.34 13.22
N VAL A 11 -24.62 -26.02 12.13
CA VAL A 11 -24.10 -25.38 10.93
C VAL A 11 -25.18 -24.53 10.25
N GLU A 12 -26.41 -25.03 10.14
CA GLU A 12 -27.52 -24.28 9.55
C GLU A 12 -27.91 -23.05 10.40
N SER A 13 -27.85 -23.16 11.74
CA SER A 13 -28.06 -22.02 12.64
C SER A 13 -26.99 -20.95 12.51
N ILE A 14 -25.71 -21.34 12.35
CA ILE A 14 -24.60 -20.39 12.15
C ILE A 14 -24.74 -19.70 10.79
N GLU A 15 -25.12 -20.42 9.74
CA GLU A 15 -25.29 -19.84 8.40
C GLU A 15 -26.46 -18.83 8.36
N LYS A 16 -27.56 -19.13 9.06
CA LYS A 16 -28.67 -18.16 9.24
C LYS A 16 -28.25 -16.91 10.02
N LEU A 17 -27.45 -17.08 11.08
CA LEU A 17 -26.93 -15.95 11.86
C LEU A 17 -25.96 -15.08 11.04
N LEU A 18 -25.09 -15.71 10.24
CA LEU A 18 -24.14 -15.00 9.40
C LEU A 18 -24.85 -14.17 8.32
N ASN A 19 -25.84 -14.77 7.65
CA ASN A 19 -26.64 -14.09 6.63
C ASN A 19 -27.46 -12.93 7.22
N LYS A 20 -28.00 -13.09 8.42
CA LYS A 20 -28.71 -12.01 9.13
C LYS A 20 -27.77 -10.84 9.45
N HIS A 21 -26.60 -11.11 10.02
CA HIS A 21 -25.61 -10.06 10.31
C HIS A 21 -25.09 -9.37 9.04
N GLN A 22 -24.93 -10.12 7.95
CA GLN A 22 -24.51 -9.55 6.68
C GLN A 22 -25.57 -8.58 6.12
N GLN A 23 -26.87 -8.90 6.23
CA GLN A 23 -27.95 -8.00 5.82
C GLN A 23 -28.03 -6.75 6.70
N GLU A 24 -27.87 -6.89 8.02
CA GLU A 24 -27.85 -5.74 8.96
C GLU A 24 -26.68 -4.80 8.63
N LEU A 25 -25.49 -5.32 8.33
CA LEU A 25 -24.32 -4.51 7.94
C LEU A 25 -24.53 -3.78 6.62
N LEU A 26 -25.15 -4.40 5.63
CA LEU A 26 -25.47 -3.77 4.35
C LEU A 26 -26.47 -2.61 4.53
N GLN A 27 -27.50 -2.79 5.36
CA GLN A 27 -28.45 -1.72 5.68
C GLN A 27 -27.78 -0.54 6.40
N HIS A 28 -26.84 -0.83 7.32
CA HIS A 28 -26.07 0.21 7.99
C HIS A 28 -25.19 0.99 7.03
N LEU A 29 -24.53 0.30 6.08
CA LEU A 29 -23.70 0.90 5.04
C LEU A 29 -24.50 1.78 4.08
N ASP A 30 -25.66 1.33 3.61
CA ASP A 30 -26.52 2.14 2.74
C ASP A 30 -27.05 3.38 3.50
N SER A 31 -27.49 3.21 4.75
CA SER A 31 -27.93 4.34 5.58
C SER A 31 -26.80 5.34 5.89
N TRP A 32 -25.54 4.88 5.89
CA TRP A 32 -24.38 5.74 6.06
C TRP A 32 -24.04 6.46 4.75
N ALA A 33 -24.09 5.76 3.62
CA ALA A 33 -23.88 6.32 2.29
C ALA A 33 -24.89 7.44 1.97
N ASP A 34 -26.17 7.24 2.31
CA ASP A 34 -27.23 8.24 2.15
C ASP A 34 -27.02 9.47 3.05
N ARG A 35 -26.53 9.27 4.28
CA ARG A 35 -26.17 10.36 5.20
C ARG A 35 -24.97 11.17 4.71
N VAL A 36 -23.99 10.51 4.10
CA VAL A 36 -22.81 11.18 3.53
C VAL A 36 -23.17 11.95 2.26
N THR A 37 -23.97 11.37 1.36
CA THR A 37 -24.42 12.05 0.13
C THR A 37 -25.36 13.21 0.42
N SER A 38 -26.27 13.08 1.39
CA SER A 38 -27.11 14.21 1.83
C SER A 38 -26.32 15.30 2.55
N ALA A 39 -25.27 14.96 3.31
CA ALA A 39 -24.37 15.95 3.91
C ALA A 39 -23.54 16.71 2.86
N TYR A 40 -23.16 16.06 1.76
CA TYR A 40 -22.47 16.71 0.65
C TYR A 40 -23.40 17.55 -0.23
N ALA A 41 -24.65 17.12 -0.43
CA ALA A 41 -25.65 17.87 -1.19
C ALA A 41 -26.14 19.15 -0.45
N ASN A 42 -26.07 19.15 0.88
CA ASN A 42 -26.49 20.28 1.73
C ASN A 42 -25.33 21.15 2.22
N ALA A 43 -24.09 20.91 1.76
CA ALA A 43 -22.96 21.77 2.08
C ALA A 43 -23.09 23.10 1.31
N PRO A 44 -23.28 24.25 1.97
CA PRO A 44 -23.32 25.53 1.27
C PRO A 44 -21.95 25.80 0.63
N LEU A 45 -21.97 26.19 -0.66
CA LEU A 45 -20.83 26.73 -1.41
C LEU A 45 -20.31 28.02 -0.73
N ALA A 46 -19.62 27.90 0.41
CA ALA A 46 -18.95 28.98 1.11
C ALA A 46 -17.47 29.08 0.70
N LEU A 47 -17.21 29.02 -0.60
CA LEU A 47 -15.90 29.26 -1.21
C LEU A 47 -15.97 30.34 -2.31
N GLY A 48 -16.82 31.35 -2.10
CA GLY A 48 -17.07 32.42 -3.06
C GLY A 48 -16.97 33.87 -2.54
N SER A 49 -16.78 34.14 -1.24
CA SER A 49 -16.82 35.53 -0.74
C SER A 49 -15.64 35.99 0.14
N LEU A 50 -14.54 35.24 0.18
CA LEU A 50 -13.30 35.66 0.87
C LEU A 50 -12.41 36.55 -0.02
N GLY A 51 -13.05 37.43 -0.80
CA GLY A 51 -12.41 38.23 -1.85
C GLY A 51 -12.81 39.70 -1.90
N THR A 52 -13.45 40.28 -0.88
CA THR A 52 -13.70 41.74 -0.82
C THR A 52 -14.05 42.19 0.59
N LEU A 53 -13.07 42.30 1.49
CA LEU A 53 -13.21 43.08 2.72
C LEU A 53 -11.88 43.79 3.04
N ALA A 54 -11.52 44.73 2.16
CA ALA A 54 -10.53 45.75 2.42
C ALA A 54 -11.00 47.09 1.80
N LYS A 55 -11.93 47.79 2.45
CA LYS A 55 -11.96 49.27 2.46
C LYS A 55 -12.99 49.84 3.46
N LYS A 56 -12.54 50.90 4.13
CA LYS A 56 -13.18 51.75 5.16
C LYS A 56 -14.51 52.39 4.73
N PRO A 57 -15.31 52.91 5.68
CA PRO A 57 -16.58 53.57 5.41
C PRO A 57 -16.41 55.09 5.23
N THR A 58 -17.11 55.66 4.24
CA THR A 58 -17.51 57.08 4.24
C THR A 58 -18.70 57.30 3.31
N GLY A 59 -19.82 57.77 3.89
CA GLY A 59 -20.69 58.83 3.36
C GLY A 59 -21.51 58.59 2.08
N GLY A 60 -22.77 59.01 2.12
CA GLY A 60 -23.47 59.46 0.90
C GLY A 60 -24.88 58.90 0.71
N THR A 61 -25.84 59.81 0.77
CA THR A 61 -27.27 59.72 0.50
C THR A 61 -27.67 59.36 -0.94
N PHE A 62 -28.97 59.11 -1.11
CA PHE A 62 -29.86 59.26 -2.30
C PHE A 62 -30.28 58.02 -3.11
N GLY A 63 -31.59 57.94 -3.37
CA GLY A 63 -32.11 57.59 -4.70
C GLY A 63 -33.03 56.36 -4.77
N ALA A 64 -34.33 56.60 -4.86
CA ALA A 64 -35.38 55.65 -5.26
C ALA A 64 -35.26 55.21 -6.73
N LEU A 65 -35.81 54.05 -7.10
CA LEU A 65 -36.71 53.88 -8.26
C LEU A 65 -37.19 52.42 -8.47
N ASN A 66 -38.49 52.34 -8.80
CA ASN A 66 -39.28 51.19 -9.25
C ASN A 66 -38.83 50.62 -10.60
N CYS A 67 -39.26 49.38 -10.90
CA CYS A 67 -40.25 49.03 -11.95
C CYS A 67 -40.01 47.62 -12.53
N GLY A 68 -41.10 46.90 -12.82
CA GLY A 68 -41.08 45.69 -13.64
C GLY A 68 -42.36 44.85 -13.54
N GLU A 69 -43.37 45.21 -14.33
CA GLU A 69 -44.67 44.53 -14.53
C GLU A 69 -44.59 43.24 -15.38
N ALA A 70 -45.35 42.22 -14.92
CA ALA A 70 -46.39 41.41 -15.63
C ALA A 70 -45.98 40.46 -16.82
N PRO A 71 -46.74 39.37 -17.11
CA PRO A 71 -48.12 39.47 -17.60
C PRO A 71 -49.15 38.44 -17.08
N VAL A 72 -50.39 38.78 -17.42
CA VAL A 72 -51.71 38.20 -17.15
C VAL A 72 -52.02 37.00 -18.05
N VAL A 73 -52.70 35.98 -17.52
CA VAL A 73 -53.53 35.03 -18.30
C VAL A 73 -54.87 34.83 -17.58
N SER A 74 -55.94 34.95 -18.36
CA SER A 74 -57.37 34.92 -17.99
C SER A 74 -57.97 33.51 -17.98
N GLY A 75 -58.92 33.28 -17.06
CA GLY A 75 -59.83 32.12 -17.07
C GLY A 75 -60.71 32.07 -15.81
N GLU A 76 -61.94 32.59 -15.91
CA GLU A 76 -63.14 32.27 -15.10
C GLU A 76 -63.45 30.75 -15.23
N ASP A 77 -63.98 29.96 -14.28
CA ASP A 77 -64.85 30.13 -13.12
C ASP A 77 -64.60 29.00 -12.09
N ALA A 78 -64.65 29.29 -10.77
CA ALA A 78 -65.11 28.36 -9.71
C ALA A 78 -65.03 29.01 -8.31
N GLU A 79 -66.16 29.59 -7.90
CA GLU A 79 -66.83 29.46 -6.60
C GLU A 79 -66.02 29.39 -5.26
N ILE A 80 -66.09 30.49 -4.51
CA ILE A 80 -66.30 30.69 -3.05
C ILE A 80 -65.35 29.99 -2.02
N ALA A 81 -64.48 30.80 -1.39
CA ALA A 81 -64.15 30.70 0.05
C ALA A 81 -63.79 32.10 0.63
N PRO A 82 -64.19 32.44 1.89
CA PRO A 82 -64.11 33.83 2.37
C PRO A 82 -62.70 34.24 2.79
N LYS A 83 -62.24 35.41 2.29
CA LYS A 83 -60.92 36.02 2.50
C LYS A 83 -60.59 36.48 3.95
N LYS A 84 -61.39 36.11 4.96
CA LYS A 84 -61.23 36.65 6.34
C LYS A 84 -60.19 35.91 7.19
N ASN A 85 -59.74 34.71 6.80
CA ASN A 85 -58.80 33.91 7.59
C ASN A 85 -57.38 33.81 7.01
N ARG A 86 -57.10 34.30 5.79
CA ARG A 86 -55.80 34.07 5.13
C ARG A 86 -54.63 34.71 5.89
N LYS A 87 -54.79 35.93 6.41
CA LYS A 87 -53.77 36.60 7.25
C LYS A 87 -53.50 35.85 8.55
N SER A 88 -54.52 35.26 9.17
CA SER A 88 -54.38 34.48 10.41
C SER A 88 -53.64 33.15 10.16
N TYR A 89 -53.89 32.51 9.02
CA TYR A 89 -53.14 31.31 8.62
C TYR A 89 -51.69 31.64 8.24
N ASP A 90 -51.45 32.74 7.53
CA ASP A 90 -50.10 33.15 7.14
C ASP A 90 -49.26 33.59 8.35
N GLU A 91 -49.84 34.32 9.30
CA GLU A 91 -49.20 34.67 10.58
C GLU A 91 -48.91 33.42 11.43
N ALA A 92 -49.87 32.51 11.57
CA ALA A 92 -49.66 31.26 12.30
C ALA A 92 -48.56 30.40 11.66
N ARG A 93 -48.47 30.39 10.33
CA ARG A 93 -47.43 29.69 9.59
C ARG A 93 -46.05 30.33 9.78
N LEU A 94 -45.96 31.66 9.78
CA LEU A 94 -44.69 32.37 10.03
C LEU A 94 -44.15 32.08 11.43
N THR A 95 -45.02 32.12 12.45
CA THR A 95 -44.64 31.81 13.84
C THR A 95 -44.18 30.36 13.99
N HIS A 96 -44.81 29.44 13.25
CA HIS A 96 -44.43 28.02 13.27
C HIS A 96 -43.08 27.77 12.58
N VAL A 97 -42.79 28.48 11.48
CA VAL A 97 -41.49 28.40 10.79
C VAL A 97 -40.37 28.96 11.66
N GLN A 98 -40.58 30.11 12.30
CA GLN A 98 -39.61 30.70 13.24
C GLN A 98 -39.36 29.81 14.46
N ALA A 99 -40.41 29.16 14.99
CA ALA A 99 -40.28 28.20 16.08
C ALA A 99 -39.52 26.93 15.67
N MET A 100 -39.63 26.50 14.41
CA MET A 100 -38.89 25.36 13.86
C MET A 100 -37.40 25.70 13.65
N GLU A 101 -37.08 26.89 13.11
CA GLU A 101 -35.69 27.34 12.97
C GLU A 101 -35.00 27.44 14.33
N ALA A 102 -35.65 28.08 15.31
CA ALA A 102 -35.14 28.20 16.67
C ALA A 102 -34.92 26.84 17.34
N ARG A 103 -35.78 25.84 17.08
CA ARG A 103 -35.55 24.46 17.56
C ARG A 103 -34.36 23.81 16.88
N SER A 104 -34.19 24.00 15.58
CA SER A 104 -33.06 23.42 14.84
C SER A 104 -31.71 24.00 15.31
N GLU A 105 -31.63 25.29 15.57
CA GLU A 105 -30.41 25.94 16.09
C GLU A 105 -30.06 25.46 17.50
N VAL A 106 -31.07 25.25 18.36
CA VAL A 106 -30.89 24.73 19.71
C VAL A 106 -30.46 23.26 19.68
N GLU A 107 -31.02 22.44 18.79
CA GLU A 107 -30.62 21.05 18.61
C GLU A 107 -29.21 20.91 18.04
N LEU A 108 -28.84 21.74 17.07
CA LEU A 108 -27.49 21.77 16.51
C LEU A 108 -26.47 22.25 17.54
N SER A 109 -26.83 23.26 18.34
CA SER A 109 -26.00 23.77 19.44
C SER A 109 -25.86 22.76 20.59
N ARG A 110 -26.92 22.01 20.90
CA ARG A 110 -26.88 20.90 21.86
C ARG A 110 -25.99 19.76 21.36
N GLY A 111 -26.16 19.36 20.10
CA GLY A 111 -25.32 18.39 19.43
C GLY A 111 -23.84 18.78 19.51
N PHE A 112 -23.50 20.03 19.13
CA PHE A 112 -22.15 20.57 19.25
C PHE A 112 -21.65 20.63 20.71
N SER A 113 -22.52 20.94 21.67
CA SER A 113 -22.17 21.01 23.09
C SER A 113 -21.88 19.64 23.70
N GLU A 114 -22.57 18.58 23.28
CA GLU A 114 -22.29 17.20 23.74
C GLU A 114 -20.99 16.66 23.16
N VAL A 115 -20.56 17.10 21.97
CA VAL A 115 -19.25 16.67 21.43
C VAL A 115 -18.07 17.38 22.11
N LYS A 116 -18.26 18.59 22.66
CA LYS A 116 -17.19 19.37 23.32
C LYS A 116 -16.42 18.61 24.42
N PRO A 117 -17.05 17.92 25.39
CA PRO A 117 -16.32 17.16 26.41
C PRO A 117 -15.52 16.00 25.82
N PHE A 118 -16.03 15.33 24.78
CA PHE A 118 -15.31 14.28 24.06
C PHE A 118 -14.07 14.85 23.34
N TRP A 119 -14.19 15.97 22.62
CA TRP A 119 -13.05 16.63 21.96
C TRP A 119 -12.01 17.16 22.94
N HIS A 120 -12.43 17.64 24.12
CA HIS A 120 -11.51 18.05 25.18
C HIS A 120 -10.74 16.85 25.74
N SER A 121 -11.44 15.76 26.11
CA SER A 121 -10.81 14.53 26.60
C SER A 121 -9.86 13.92 25.57
N TRP A 122 -10.28 13.84 24.29
CA TRP A 122 -9.45 13.39 23.18
C TRP A 122 -8.20 14.26 22.99
N ARG A 123 -8.31 15.58 23.15
CA ARG A 123 -7.16 16.50 23.07
C ARG A 123 -6.16 16.28 24.21
N HIS A 124 -6.64 15.99 25.42
CA HIS A 124 -5.77 15.64 26.55
C HIS A 124 -5.08 14.30 26.33
N PHE A 125 -5.82 13.29 25.86
CA PHE A 125 -5.27 11.98 25.53
C PHE A 125 -4.22 12.06 24.41
N ARG A 126 -4.48 12.80 23.33
CA ARG A 126 -3.51 13.04 22.26
C ARG A 126 -2.24 13.73 22.74
N ARG A 127 -2.35 14.71 23.65
CA ARG A 127 -1.19 15.37 24.27
C ARG A 127 -0.39 14.40 25.12
N PHE A 128 -1.05 13.53 25.88
CA PHE A 128 -0.39 12.48 26.64
C PHE A 128 0.33 11.48 25.73
N CYS A 129 -0.33 10.97 24.67
CA CYS A 129 0.30 10.09 23.69
C CYS A 129 1.52 10.75 23.03
N LYS A 130 1.41 12.04 22.68
CA LYS A 130 2.52 12.80 22.11
C LYS A 130 3.69 12.91 23.08
N TRP A 131 3.42 13.29 24.34
CA TRP A 131 4.44 13.31 25.39
C TRP A 131 5.09 11.94 25.62
N LEU A 132 4.30 10.86 25.57
CA LEU A 132 4.79 9.50 25.74
C LEU A 132 5.71 9.08 24.58
N VAL A 133 5.30 9.31 23.33
CA VAL A 133 6.08 8.97 22.12
C VAL A 133 7.33 9.83 21.97
N GLU A 134 7.27 11.11 22.34
CA GLU A 134 8.42 12.02 22.30
C GLU A 134 9.42 11.76 23.43
N SER A 135 9.05 10.98 24.45
CA SER A 135 9.96 10.64 25.53
C SER A 135 11.16 9.81 25.03
N SER A 136 12.36 10.17 25.47
CA SER A 136 13.59 9.42 25.13
C SER A 136 13.52 7.97 25.61
N TRP A 137 12.80 7.72 26.70
CA TRP A 137 12.60 6.38 27.27
C TRP A 137 11.75 5.51 26.34
N ALA A 138 10.63 6.01 25.82
CA ALA A 138 9.82 5.27 24.87
C ALA A 138 10.59 4.97 23.58
N ASN A 139 11.32 5.95 23.05
CA ASN A 139 12.16 5.75 21.87
C ASN A 139 13.24 4.69 22.09
N THR A 140 13.89 4.69 23.26
CA THR A 140 14.89 3.67 23.61
C THR A 140 14.25 2.29 23.79
N PHE A 141 13.07 2.23 24.43
CA PHE A 141 12.33 0.98 24.60
C PHE A 141 11.95 0.35 23.27
N PHE A 142 11.35 1.11 22.34
CA PHE A 142 11.00 0.58 21.01
C PHE A 142 12.24 0.25 20.18
N ALA A 143 13.34 0.97 20.35
CA ALA A 143 14.62 0.60 19.74
C ALA A 143 15.13 -0.76 20.23
N LEU A 144 15.13 -0.99 21.55
CA LEU A 144 15.49 -2.28 22.14
C LEU A 144 14.53 -3.39 21.72
N LEU A 145 13.24 -3.09 21.57
CA LEU A 145 12.24 -4.03 21.08
C LEU A 145 12.55 -4.51 19.65
N ILE A 146 12.91 -3.58 18.75
CA ILE A 146 13.29 -3.90 17.36
C ILE A 146 14.56 -4.77 17.34
N LEU A 147 15.56 -4.43 18.16
CA LEU A 147 16.79 -5.22 18.27
C LEU A 147 16.53 -6.62 18.83
N SER A 148 15.75 -6.71 19.90
CA SER A 148 15.37 -7.98 20.52
C SER A 148 14.57 -8.87 19.56
N ASN A 149 13.64 -8.30 18.80
CA ASN A 149 12.91 -9.02 17.74
C ASN A 149 13.84 -9.56 16.65
N SER A 150 14.86 -8.78 16.26
CA SER A 150 15.83 -9.18 15.24
C SER A 150 16.70 -10.35 15.70
N VAL A 151 17.21 -10.30 16.95
CA VAL A 151 17.97 -11.40 17.55
C VAL A 151 17.10 -12.65 17.68
N PHE A 152 15.87 -12.49 18.16
CA PHE A 152 14.92 -13.58 18.30
C PHE A 152 14.62 -14.27 16.96
N LEU A 153 14.45 -13.49 15.89
CA LEU A 153 14.25 -14.00 14.54
C LEU A 153 15.46 -14.80 14.04
N GLY A 154 16.68 -14.36 14.35
CA GLY A 154 17.92 -15.10 14.07
C GLY A 154 17.97 -16.45 14.80
N VAL A 155 17.69 -16.45 16.11
CA VAL A 155 17.64 -17.69 16.91
C VAL A 155 16.56 -18.64 16.41
N GLN A 156 15.38 -18.12 16.07
CA GLN A 156 14.29 -18.92 15.50
C GLN A 156 14.73 -19.59 14.18
N LEU A 157 15.43 -18.86 13.31
CA LEU A 157 15.95 -19.39 12.05
C LEU A 157 16.99 -20.49 12.26
N GLU A 158 17.93 -20.28 13.17
CA GLU A 158 18.97 -21.26 13.49
C GLU A 158 18.38 -22.54 14.10
N MET A 159 17.45 -22.40 15.04
CA MET A 159 16.76 -23.54 15.66
C MET A 159 15.91 -24.31 14.64
N GLN A 160 15.22 -23.62 13.74
CA GLN A 160 14.48 -24.23 12.62
C GLN A 160 15.38 -24.99 11.63
N ALA A 161 16.65 -24.57 11.50
CA ALA A 161 17.62 -25.25 10.65
C ALA A 161 18.29 -26.44 11.35
N ALA A 162 18.55 -26.32 12.66
CA ALA A 162 19.27 -27.33 13.45
C ALA A 162 18.39 -28.49 13.93
N TYR A 163 17.12 -28.22 14.29
CA TYR A 163 16.22 -29.22 14.84
C TYR A 163 14.94 -29.32 14.01
N GLN A 164 14.72 -30.49 13.43
CA GLN A 164 13.58 -30.77 12.56
C GLN A 164 12.33 -31.22 13.33
N ASP A 165 12.39 -31.37 14.67
CA ASP A 165 11.30 -31.87 15.52
C ASP A 165 10.47 -30.72 16.14
N VAL A 166 9.16 -30.77 15.89
CA VAL A 166 8.35 -29.58 15.53
C VAL A 166 7.45 -29.03 16.65
N SER A 167 7.12 -29.76 17.71
CA SER A 167 5.92 -29.43 18.50
C SER A 167 6.12 -28.41 19.62
N ILE A 168 7.13 -28.56 20.48
CA ILE A 168 7.30 -27.70 21.67
C ILE A 168 7.89 -26.33 21.31
N GLN A 169 8.83 -26.28 20.36
CA GLN A 169 9.48 -25.05 19.92
C GLN A 169 8.50 -24.11 19.20
N LEU A 170 7.52 -24.66 18.47
CA LEU A 170 6.58 -23.90 17.67
C LEU A 170 5.64 -23.04 18.52
N THR A 171 5.18 -23.54 19.66
CA THR A 171 4.26 -22.81 20.57
C THR A 171 4.96 -21.63 21.25
N VAL A 172 6.19 -21.84 21.73
CA VAL A 172 6.98 -20.77 22.36
C VAL A 172 7.30 -19.69 21.32
N PHE A 173 7.74 -20.07 20.13
CA PHE A 173 8.01 -19.11 19.07
C PHE A 173 6.77 -18.37 18.59
N ALA A 174 5.61 -19.04 18.52
CA ALA A 174 4.34 -18.39 18.20
C ALA A 174 3.97 -17.34 19.26
N ALA A 175 4.12 -17.65 20.56
CA ALA A 175 3.82 -16.71 21.64
C ALA A 175 4.65 -15.43 21.55
N PHE A 176 5.96 -15.53 21.29
CA PHE A 176 6.82 -14.37 21.06
C PHE A 176 6.46 -13.60 19.78
N ASN A 177 6.13 -14.30 18.69
CA ASN A 177 5.70 -13.62 17.47
C ASN A 177 4.41 -12.82 17.66
N VAL A 178 3.46 -13.35 18.44
CA VAL A 178 2.25 -12.64 18.86
C VAL A 178 2.61 -11.42 19.72
N SER A 179 3.48 -11.58 20.72
CA SER A 179 3.85 -10.47 21.61
C SER A 179 4.53 -9.32 20.87
N TYR A 180 5.47 -9.62 19.95
CA TYR A 180 6.08 -8.62 19.09
C TYR A 180 5.06 -7.95 18.16
N ALA A 181 4.14 -8.71 17.55
CA ALA A 181 3.09 -8.14 16.71
C ALA A 181 2.21 -7.16 17.49
N VAL A 182 1.81 -7.49 18.72
CA VAL A 182 1.02 -6.61 19.59
C VAL A 182 1.83 -5.37 19.98
N LEU A 183 3.08 -5.51 20.41
CA LEU A 183 3.91 -4.39 20.84
C LEU A 183 4.21 -3.41 19.70
N PHE A 184 4.50 -3.91 18.50
CA PHE A 184 4.66 -3.05 17.32
C PHE A 184 3.35 -2.41 16.85
N SER A 185 2.22 -3.10 17.03
CA SER A 185 0.90 -2.51 16.76
C SER A 185 0.62 -1.35 17.70
N LEU A 186 0.96 -1.51 18.98
CA LEU A 186 0.84 -0.47 19.99
C LEU A 186 1.76 0.72 19.69
N GLU A 187 3.00 0.48 19.26
CA GLU A 187 3.91 1.54 18.81
C GLU A 187 3.29 2.38 17.68
N VAL A 188 2.85 1.72 16.61
CA VAL A 188 2.26 2.38 15.44
C VAL A 188 0.96 3.09 15.81
N ALA A 189 0.11 2.48 16.64
CA ALA A 189 -1.12 3.11 17.13
C ALA A 189 -0.84 4.37 17.96
N LEU A 190 0.13 4.32 18.89
CA LEU A 190 0.52 5.49 19.69
C LEU A 190 1.04 6.63 18.80
N ARG A 191 1.88 6.32 17.80
CA ARG A 191 2.40 7.32 16.84
C ARG A 191 1.29 7.91 15.97
N LEU A 192 0.36 7.08 15.48
CA LEU A 192 -0.81 7.50 14.71
C LEU A 192 -1.73 8.42 15.54
N LEU A 193 -1.97 8.09 16.81
CA LEU A 193 -2.80 8.87 17.71
C LEU A 193 -2.14 10.20 18.11
N ALA A 194 -0.82 10.21 18.33
CA ALA A 194 -0.06 11.41 18.67
C ALA A 194 -0.06 12.44 17.52
N CYS A 195 0.33 12.02 16.31
CA CYS A 195 0.48 12.91 15.15
C CYS A 195 -0.82 13.10 14.36
N GLY A 196 -1.74 12.13 14.42
CA GLY A 196 -2.89 12.03 13.52
C GLY A 196 -2.53 11.25 12.25
N PRO A 197 -3.48 10.48 11.66
CA PRO A 197 -3.19 9.55 10.56
C PRO A 197 -2.72 10.24 9.29
N SER A 198 -3.34 11.36 8.91
CA SER A 198 -2.92 12.15 7.74
C SER A 198 -1.51 12.73 7.92
N SER A 199 -1.22 13.27 9.11
CA SER A 199 0.08 13.86 9.41
C SER A 199 1.19 12.82 9.48
N TYR A 200 0.92 11.64 10.05
CA TYR A 200 1.90 10.58 10.22
C TYR A 200 2.26 9.89 8.89
N LEU A 201 1.26 9.63 8.04
CA LEU A 201 1.45 8.84 6.82
C LEU A 201 1.82 9.66 5.58
N TRP A 202 1.53 10.97 5.55
CA TRP A 202 1.67 11.77 4.33
C TRP A 202 2.48 13.04 4.51
N LEU A 203 2.32 13.74 5.64
CA LEU A 203 2.98 15.04 5.87
C LEU A 203 4.29 14.93 6.68
N SER A 204 4.68 13.73 7.11
CA SER A 204 5.93 13.53 7.84
C SER A 204 7.11 13.45 6.89
N ASP A 205 8.23 14.10 7.24
CA ASP A 205 9.50 13.96 6.51
C ASP A 205 9.98 12.49 6.43
N GLU A 206 9.48 11.63 7.33
CA GLU A 206 9.82 10.21 7.42
C GLU A 206 8.68 9.30 6.95
N TYR A 207 7.77 9.80 6.10
CA TYR A 207 6.56 9.07 5.67
C TYR A 207 6.86 7.67 5.12
N VAL A 208 7.96 7.48 4.38
CA VAL A 208 8.36 6.16 3.84
C VAL A 208 8.60 5.15 4.96
N TRP A 209 9.28 5.56 6.03
CA TRP A 209 9.58 4.71 7.17
C TRP A 209 8.33 4.41 8.00
N ASN A 210 7.43 5.39 8.11
CA ASN A 210 6.14 5.20 8.77
C ASN A 210 5.24 4.23 7.98
N TRP A 211 5.25 4.29 6.65
CA TRP A 211 4.56 3.32 5.80
C TRP A 211 5.16 1.93 5.90
N LEU A 212 6.49 1.83 5.91
CA LEU A 212 7.19 0.56 6.14
C LEU A 212 6.73 -0.06 7.46
N ASP A 213 6.55 0.76 8.50
CA ASP A 213 6.10 0.25 9.78
C ASP A 213 4.70 -0.34 9.77
N VAL A 214 3.76 0.41 9.20
CA VAL A 214 2.37 -0.04 9.08
C VAL A 214 2.33 -1.33 8.26
N PHE A 215 3.09 -1.39 7.17
CA PHE A 215 3.19 -2.57 6.34
C PHE A 215 3.73 -3.78 7.12
N VAL A 216 4.80 -3.62 7.89
CA VAL A 216 5.36 -4.74 8.66
C VAL A 216 4.40 -5.22 9.75
N VAL A 217 3.71 -4.31 10.45
CA VAL A 217 2.70 -4.68 11.45
C VAL A 217 1.58 -5.48 10.77
N PHE A 218 1.05 -4.96 9.67
CA PHE A 218 0.00 -5.63 8.90
C PHE A 218 0.43 -7.01 8.41
N ALA A 219 1.62 -7.11 7.82
CA ALA A 219 2.16 -8.38 7.34
C ALA A 219 2.40 -9.39 8.47
N SER A 220 2.74 -8.91 9.68
CA SER A 220 2.90 -9.76 10.87
C SER A 220 1.58 -10.35 11.34
N TRP A 221 0.49 -9.58 11.28
CA TRP A 221 -0.86 -10.10 11.56
C TRP A 221 -1.31 -11.11 10.51
N ILE A 222 -1.04 -10.85 9.21
CA ILE A 222 -1.34 -11.82 8.15
C ILE A 222 -0.59 -13.14 8.39
N GLU A 223 0.71 -13.09 8.69
CA GLU A 223 1.51 -14.29 8.97
C GLU A 223 0.93 -15.10 10.15
N LEU A 224 0.52 -14.40 11.21
CA LEU A 224 -0.08 -14.98 12.41
C LEU A 224 -1.46 -15.60 12.13
N ILE A 225 -2.32 -14.91 11.37
CA ILE A 225 -3.63 -15.43 10.94
C ILE A 225 -3.44 -16.71 10.11
N ILE A 226 -2.51 -16.71 9.15
CA ILE A 226 -2.22 -17.89 8.33
C ILE A 226 -1.73 -19.05 9.19
N PHE A 227 -0.85 -18.77 10.15
CA PHE A 227 -0.33 -19.76 11.09
C PHE A 227 -1.46 -20.42 11.88
N PHE A 228 -2.40 -19.63 12.43
CA PHE A 228 -3.55 -20.16 13.18
C PHE A 228 -4.63 -20.82 12.32
N LEU A 229 -4.78 -20.41 11.06
CA LEU A 229 -5.73 -21.03 10.11
C LEU A 229 -5.21 -22.32 9.46
N THR A 230 -3.92 -22.63 9.61
CA THR A 230 -3.30 -23.86 9.09
C THR A 230 -2.80 -24.80 10.19
N PRO A 231 -3.62 -25.16 11.22
CA PRO A 231 -3.22 -26.17 12.18
C PRO A 231 -3.38 -27.55 11.52
N GLY A 232 -2.26 -28.22 11.24
CA GLY A 232 -2.15 -29.68 11.10
C GLY A 232 -3.21 -30.42 10.27
N SER A 233 -3.53 -30.00 9.05
CA SER A 233 -4.40 -30.82 8.15
C SER A 233 -3.64 -31.36 6.95
N THR A 234 -3.36 -32.66 7.07
CA THR A 234 -3.02 -33.61 6.02
C THR A 234 -3.95 -33.50 4.80
N MET A 235 -3.36 -33.73 3.62
CA MET A 235 -4.00 -34.09 2.34
C MET A 235 -4.83 -33.02 1.61
N GLY A 236 -4.18 -32.37 0.65
CA GLY A 236 -4.83 -31.66 -0.46
C GLY A 236 -3.79 -31.00 -1.35
N THR A 237 -3.51 -31.56 -2.52
CA THR A 237 -2.44 -31.15 -3.45
C THR A 237 -2.51 -29.66 -3.85
N ASN A 238 -3.70 -29.04 -3.77
CA ASN A 238 -3.91 -27.61 -4.02
C ASN A 238 -3.55 -26.70 -2.83
N ARG A 239 -3.48 -27.22 -1.59
CA ARG A 239 -3.01 -26.47 -0.41
C ARG A 239 -1.49 -26.29 -0.43
N ASN A 240 -0.74 -27.27 -0.94
CA ASN A 240 0.73 -27.22 -0.98
C ASN A 240 1.23 -26.01 -1.77
N PHE A 241 0.59 -25.66 -2.89
CA PHE A 241 0.96 -24.46 -3.66
C PHE A 241 0.65 -23.14 -2.94
N ARG A 242 -0.45 -23.06 -2.17
CA ARG A 242 -0.75 -21.89 -1.32
C ARG A 242 0.25 -21.79 -0.18
N VAL A 243 0.51 -22.88 0.54
CA VAL A 243 1.44 -22.91 1.67
C VAL A 243 2.85 -22.55 1.22
N LEU A 244 3.36 -23.12 0.12
CA LEU A 244 4.69 -22.78 -0.41
C LEU A 244 4.81 -21.31 -0.84
N ARG A 245 3.74 -20.73 -1.42
CA ARG A 245 3.72 -19.31 -1.79
C ARG A 245 3.71 -18.43 -0.55
N LEU A 246 2.93 -18.77 0.47
CA LEU A 246 2.84 -18.04 1.73
C LEU A 246 4.12 -18.13 2.56
N LEU A 247 4.80 -19.28 2.54
CA LEU A 247 6.14 -19.45 3.13
C LEU A 247 7.18 -18.53 2.48
N ARG A 248 7.08 -18.27 1.17
CA ARG A 248 7.94 -17.27 0.48
C ARG A 248 7.64 -15.85 0.96
N PHE A 249 6.37 -15.49 1.13
CA PHE A 249 5.98 -14.19 1.68
C PHE A 249 6.46 -14.00 3.12
N GLY A 250 6.35 -15.02 3.98
CA GLY A 250 6.89 -14.98 5.34
C GLY A 250 8.39 -14.66 5.38
N ARG A 251 9.17 -15.20 4.44
CA ARG A 251 10.61 -14.87 4.32
C ARG A 251 10.84 -13.39 4.01
N ILE A 252 10.06 -12.81 3.10
CA ILE A 252 10.17 -11.39 2.76
C ILE A 252 9.82 -10.53 3.98
N VAL A 253 8.75 -10.86 4.70
CA VAL A 253 8.35 -10.13 5.92
C VAL A 253 9.48 -10.14 6.97
N ARG A 254 10.17 -11.28 7.14
CA ARG A 254 11.35 -11.37 8.02
C ARG A 254 12.46 -10.39 7.62
N VAL A 255 12.78 -10.30 6.34
CA VAL A 255 13.78 -9.34 5.83
C VAL A 255 13.34 -7.90 6.09
N VAL A 256 12.08 -7.58 5.83
CA VAL A 256 11.56 -6.21 6.05
C VAL A 256 11.55 -5.84 7.54
N ARG A 257 11.32 -6.79 8.46
CA ARG A 257 11.47 -6.56 9.91
C ARG A 257 12.91 -6.13 10.26
N ILE A 258 13.92 -6.76 9.67
CA ILE A 258 15.34 -6.39 9.89
C ILE A 258 15.61 -4.97 9.37
N VAL A 259 15.04 -4.59 8.23
CA VAL A 259 15.17 -3.24 7.67
C VAL A 259 14.68 -2.16 8.65
N ARG A 260 13.77 -2.48 9.59
CA ARG A 260 13.37 -1.54 10.64
C ARG A 260 14.53 -1.14 11.55
N VAL A 261 15.55 -1.98 11.76
CA VAL A 261 16.74 -1.61 12.54
C VAL A 261 17.42 -0.38 11.93
N ALA A 262 17.35 -0.23 10.60
CA ALA A 262 17.95 0.90 9.91
C ALA A 262 17.38 2.26 10.32
N ARG A 263 16.13 2.27 10.81
CA ARG A 263 15.49 3.50 11.27
C ARG A 263 16.05 4.03 12.58
N LEU A 264 16.70 3.17 13.38
CA LEU A 264 17.22 3.51 14.70
C LEU A 264 18.39 4.49 14.58
N PHE A 265 19.15 4.37 13.50
CA PHE A 265 20.36 5.14 13.27
C PHE A 265 20.11 6.15 12.16
N ARG A 266 20.09 7.44 12.53
CA ARG A 266 19.97 8.54 11.55
C ARG A 266 21.03 8.44 10.46
N SER A 267 22.27 8.09 10.81
CA SER A 267 23.36 7.88 9.86
C SER A 267 23.05 6.77 8.85
N LEU A 268 22.45 5.65 9.28
CA LEU A 268 22.09 4.54 8.40
C LEU A 268 20.95 4.92 7.44
N ARG A 269 19.97 5.71 7.91
CA ARG A 269 18.93 6.26 7.02
C ARG A 269 19.51 7.17 5.94
N THR A 270 20.45 8.05 6.30
CA THR A 270 21.11 8.93 5.33
C THR A 270 21.89 8.11 4.31
N LEU A 271 22.61 7.06 4.74
CA LEU A 271 23.31 6.14 3.84
C LEU A 271 22.36 5.39 2.91
N ILE A 272 21.21 4.92 3.41
CA ILE A 272 20.20 4.26 2.57
C ILE A 272 19.62 5.24 1.56
N ASN A 273 19.32 6.47 1.97
CA ASN A 273 18.80 7.49 1.07
C ASN A 273 19.82 7.85 -0.02
N SER A 274 21.11 7.94 0.30
CA SER A 274 22.16 8.17 -0.70
C SER A 274 22.29 6.98 -1.65
N LEU A 275 22.24 5.74 -1.14
CA LEU A 275 22.22 4.53 -1.96
C LEU A 275 21.01 4.48 -2.90
N VAL A 276 19.81 4.81 -2.43
CA VAL A 276 18.62 4.87 -3.28
C VAL A 276 18.78 5.95 -4.36
N GLY A 277 19.40 7.07 -4.01
CA GLY A 277 19.76 8.13 -4.96
C GLY A 277 20.69 7.63 -6.07
N THR A 278 21.76 6.91 -5.72
CA THR A 278 22.71 6.35 -6.71
C THR A 278 22.11 5.19 -7.50
N LEU A 279 21.25 4.37 -6.88
CA LEU A 279 20.53 3.30 -7.58
C LEU A 279 19.60 3.86 -8.66
N LYS A 280 19.02 5.06 -8.47
CA LYS A 280 18.16 5.69 -9.48
C LYS A 280 18.93 6.04 -10.76
N SER A 281 20.15 6.57 -10.65
CA SER A 281 20.98 6.83 -11.83
C SER A 281 21.53 5.54 -12.43
N LEU A 282 21.98 4.59 -11.59
CA LEU A 282 22.42 3.27 -12.03
C LEU A 282 21.32 2.49 -12.76
N PHE A 283 20.05 2.65 -12.37
CA PHE A 283 18.93 1.95 -12.98
C PHE A 283 18.84 2.21 -14.49
N TRP A 284 19.02 3.46 -14.93
CA TRP A 284 18.98 3.80 -16.34
C TRP A 284 20.16 3.21 -17.12
N SER A 285 21.35 3.21 -16.52
CA SER A 285 22.53 2.57 -17.12
C SER A 285 22.37 1.05 -17.23
N LEU A 286 21.82 0.41 -16.19
CA LEU A 286 21.52 -1.03 -16.20
C LEU A 286 20.41 -1.36 -17.20
N LEU A 287 19.40 -0.50 -17.36
CA LEU A 287 18.36 -0.67 -18.36
C LEU A 287 18.94 -0.60 -19.78
N LEU A 288 19.83 0.37 -20.05
CA LEU A 288 20.53 0.46 -21.33
C LEU A 288 21.37 -0.79 -21.60
N LEU A 289 22.13 -1.25 -20.60
CA LEU A 289 22.90 -2.50 -20.71
C LEU A 289 21.99 -3.71 -20.99
N ALA A 290 20.83 -3.77 -20.33
CA ALA A 290 19.84 -4.82 -20.55
C ALA A 290 19.26 -4.79 -21.98
N LEU A 291 19.01 -3.61 -22.55
CA LEU A 291 18.56 -3.46 -23.94
C LEU A 291 19.62 -3.92 -24.94
N ILE A 292 20.90 -3.60 -24.69
CA ILE A 292 22.01 -4.07 -25.53
C ILE A 292 22.14 -5.59 -25.45
N MET A 293 22.10 -6.17 -24.25
CA MET A 293 22.08 -7.63 -24.06
C MET A 293 20.88 -8.28 -24.76
N TYR A 294 19.71 -7.65 -24.73
CA TYR A 294 18.52 -8.13 -25.42
C TYR A 294 18.69 -8.13 -26.94
N MET A 295 19.22 -7.03 -27.51
CA MET A 295 19.48 -6.91 -28.94
C MET A 295 20.47 -7.97 -29.44
N PHE A 296 21.64 -8.08 -28.81
CA PHE A 296 22.63 -9.11 -29.16
C PHE A 296 22.09 -10.52 -28.86
N GLY A 297 21.28 -10.68 -27.82
CA GLY A 297 20.61 -11.93 -27.48
C GLY A 297 19.70 -12.41 -28.61
N ILE A 298 18.92 -11.51 -29.22
CA ILE A 298 18.13 -11.82 -30.42
C ILE A 298 19.06 -12.20 -31.57
N LEU A 299 20.05 -11.36 -31.88
CA LEU A 299 20.96 -11.58 -33.03
C LEU A 299 21.63 -12.96 -32.99
N PHE A 300 22.19 -13.37 -31.85
CA PHE A 300 22.84 -14.68 -31.74
C PHE A 300 21.85 -15.85 -31.73
N THR A 301 20.68 -15.67 -31.12
CA THR A 301 19.65 -16.73 -31.13
C THR A 301 19.13 -16.96 -32.55
N ASP A 302 18.91 -15.88 -33.30
CA ASP A 302 18.45 -15.92 -34.68
C ASP A 302 19.49 -16.59 -35.59
N ALA A 303 20.76 -16.19 -35.47
CA ALA A 303 21.88 -16.81 -36.19
C ALA A 303 21.99 -18.33 -35.96
N VAL A 304 21.84 -18.75 -34.70
CA VAL A 304 21.88 -20.17 -34.33
C VAL A 304 20.66 -20.92 -34.84
N LEU A 305 19.49 -20.27 -34.87
CA LEU A 305 18.27 -20.86 -35.41
C LEU A 305 18.39 -21.07 -36.92
N ASP A 306 18.90 -20.07 -37.65
CA ASP A 306 19.14 -20.16 -39.09
C ASP A 306 20.15 -21.27 -39.42
N HIS A 307 21.29 -21.31 -38.73
CA HIS A 307 22.29 -22.36 -38.92
C HIS A 307 21.73 -23.77 -38.64
N ARG A 308 20.85 -23.92 -37.64
CA ARG A 308 20.17 -25.19 -37.35
C ARG A 308 19.18 -25.59 -38.45
N ASN A 309 18.44 -24.63 -38.98
CA ASN A 309 17.48 -24.87 -40.05
C ASN A 309 18.19 -25.31 -41.34
N GLU A 310 19.36 -24.74 -41.63
CA GLU A 310 20.17 -25.12 -42.80
C GLU A 310 20.74 -26.55 -42.69
N LEU A 311 21.18 -26.96 -41.51
CA LEU A 311 21.80 -28.28 -41.32
C LEU A 311 20.82 -29.44 -41.13
N ASN A 312 19.51 -29.19 -40.96
CA ASN A 312 18.50 -30.21 -40.57
C ASN A 312 18.89 -31.05 -39.34
N PHE A 313 19.87 -30.60 -38.55
CA PHE A 313 20.40 -31.31 -37.38
C PHE A 313 19.94 -30.62 -36.10
N ALA A 314 19.07 -31.30 -35.34
CA ALA A 314 18.74 -30.92 -33.97
C ALA A 314 19.77 -31.51 -33.01
N ASP A 315 21.03 -31.07 -33.09
CA ASP A 315 21.99 -31.41 -32.04
C ASP A 315 21.71 -30.54 -30.80
N GLU A 316 20.78 -31.01 -29.97
CA GLU A 316 20.42 -30.42 -28.67
C GLU A 316 21.59 -30.46 -27.67
N THR A 317 22.57 -31.35 -27.88
CA THR A 317 23.70 -31.58 -26.97
C THR A 317 24.92 -30.70 -27.21
N SER A 318 24.90 -29.87 -28.25
CA SER A 318 25.99 -28.94 -28.55
C SER A 318 26.07 -27.77 -27.55
N ASN A 319 27.30 -27.30 -27.27
CA ASN A 319 27.51 -26.08 -26.47
C ASN A 319 26.79 -24.86 -27.08
N LEU A 320 26.60 -24.85 -28.40
CA LEU A 320 25.84 -23.83 -29.12
C LEU A 320 24.37 -23.79 -28.67
N SER A 321 23.71 -24.94 -28.55
CA SER A 321 22.35 -25.08 -27.99
C SER A 321 22.26 -24.57 -26.56
N LYS A 322 23.26 -24.92 -25.74
CA LYS A 322 23.30 -24.56 -24.32
C LYS A 322 23.46 -23.06 -24.10
N PHE A 323 24.28 -22.41 -24.93
CA PHE A 323 24.59 -20.98 -24.79
C PHE A 323 23.60 -20.09 -25.54
N PHE A 324 23.15 -20.49 -26.72
CA PHE A 324 22.40 -19.64 -27.65
C PHE A 324 21.15 -20.31 -28.24
N GLY A 325 20.73 -21.47 -27.74
CA GLY A 325 19.55 -22.20 -28.26
C GLY A 325 18.20 -21.54 -28.00
N GLY A 326 18.18 -20.38 -27.34
CA GLY A 326 16.98 -19.59 -27.09
C GLY A 326 17.32 -18.21 -26.50
N LEU A 327 16.37 -17.29 -26.53
CA LEU A 327 16.63 -15.90 -26.14
C LEU A 327 17.11 -15.75 -24.69
N TYR A 328 16.47 -16.45 -23.74
CA TYR A 328 16.87 -16.43 -22.33
C TYR A 328 18.30 -16.96 -22.11
N PRO A 329 18.67 -18.18 -22.55
CA PRO A 329 20.05 -18.65 -22.42
C PRO A 329 21.05 -17.73 -23.14
N SER A 330 20.71 -17.17 -24.31
CA SER A 330 21.56 -16.18 -25.00
C SER A 330 21.83 -14.95 -24.13
N ILE A 331 20.80 -14.33 -23.55
CA ILE A 331 20.95 -13.17 -22.65
C ILE A 331 21.76 -13.54 -21.40
N VAL A 332 21.52 -14.72 -20.83
CA VAL A 332 22.27 -15.20 -19.66
C VAL A 332 23.73 -15.46 -19.99
N THR A 333 24.04 -16.04 -21.16
CA THR A 333 25.40 -16.23 -21.66
C THR A 333 26.09 -14.88 -21.82
N LEU A 334 25.46 -13.93 -22.52
CA LEU A 334 25.97 -12.58 -22.72
C LEU A 334 26.25 -11.84 -21.39
N PHE A 335 25.37 -12.01 -20.39
CA PHE A 335 25.58 -11.47 -19.05
C PHE A 335 26.75 -12.16 -18.32
N ARG A 336 26.82 -13.50 -18.39
CA ARG A 336 27.90 -14.28 -17.74
C ARG A 336 29.28 -13.95 -18.32
N SER A 337 29.36 -13.69 -19.62
CA SER A 337 30.61 -13.34 -20.31
C SER A 337 31.18 -11.98 -19.88
N ILE A 338 30.35 -11.03 -19.47
CA ILE A 338 30.79 -9.70 -18.97
C ILE A 338 30.92 -9.65 -17.43
N SER A 339 30.31 -10.59 -16.71
CA SER A 339 30.30 -10.65 -15.24
C SER A 339 31.26 -11.68 -14.64
N ASN A 340 32.16 -12.25 -15.46
CA ASN A 340 33.07 -13.35 -15.09
C ASN A 340 32.37 -14.63 -14.61
N GLY A 341 31.12 -14.86 -15.02
CA GLY A 341 30.35 -16.07 -14.71
C GLY A 341 30.57 -17.23 -15.69
N LEU A 342 31.18 -16.94 -16.85
CA LEU A 342 31.55 -17.90 -17.89
C LEU A 342 32.77 -17.35 -18.63
N THR A 343 33.73 -18.21 -18.99
CA THR A 343 34.83 -17.83 -19.88
C THR A 343 34.25 -17.40 -21.22
N TRP A 344 34.42 -16.14 -21.62
CA TRP A 344 33.87 -15.63 -22.88
C TRP A 344 34.39 -16.41 -24.10
N GLY A 345 35.59 -17.01 -24.01
CA GLY A 345 36.14 -17.90 -25.03
C GLY A 345 35.25 -19.10 -25.31
N GLU A 346 34.68 -19.76 -24.30
CA GLU A 346 33.83 -20.94 -24.50
C GLU A 346 32.55 -20.62 -25.31
N ALA A 347 31.99 -19.43 -25.11
CA ALA A 347 30.83 -18.97 -25.87
C ALA A 347 31.22 -18.53 -27.29
N ALA A 348 32.39 -17.90 -27.45
CA ALA A 348 32.90 -17.49 -28.76
C ALA A 348 33.30 -18.69 -29.63
N ASP A 349 33.98 -19.68 -29.05
CA ASP A 349 34.38 -20.93 -29.72
C ASP A 349 33.14 -21.70 -30.19
N ALA A 350 32.05 -21.67 -29.41
CA ALA A 350 30.78 -22.28 -29.84
C ALA A 350 30.23 -21.59 -31.10
N LEU A 351 30.31 -20.27 -31.19
CA LEU A 351 29.87 -19.50 -32.37
C LEU A 351 30.82 -19.68 -33.57
N GLU A 352 32.11 -19.90 -33.34
CA GLU A 352 33.11 -20.10 -34.41
C GLU A 352 32.87 -21.40 -35.20
N ASN A 353 32.27 -22.41 -34.56
CA ASN A 353 31.95 -23.68 -35.20
C ASN A 353 30.75 -23.63 -36.17
N MET A 354 30.07 -22.47 -36.29
CA MET A 354 28.97 -22.27 -37.24
C MET A 354 29.46 -21.84 -38.63
N ASP A 355 28.56 -21.86 -39.62
CA ASP A 355 28.81 -21.22 -40.90
C ASP A 355 29.01 -19.70 -40.72
N ASN A 356 30.04 -19.16 -41.37
CA ASN A 356 30.55 -17.81 -41.10
C ASN A 356 30.93 -17.57 -39.62
N GLY A 357 31.34 -18.61 -38.89
CA GLY A 357 31.60 -18.53 -37.45
C GLY A 357 32.64 -17.49 -37.04
N ILE A 358 33.61 -17.16 -37.91
CA ILE A 358 34.57 -16.06 -37.68
C ILE A 358 33.86 -14.72 -37.51
N PHE A 359 32.82 -14.44 -38.31
CA PHE A 359 32.03 -13.22 -38.20
C PHE A 359 31.25 -13.18 -36.88
N TRP A 360 30.56 -14.26 -36.55
CA TRP A 360 29.77 -14.35 -35.31
C TRP A 360 30.63 -14.30 -34.05
N SER A 361 31.77 -14.99 -34.05
CA SER A 361 32.77 -14.93 -32.98
C SER A 361 33.36 -13.52 -32.86
N SER A 362 33.72 -12.86 -33.97
CA SER A 362 34.22 -11.48 -33.95
C SER A 362 33.20 -10.48 -33.41
N LEU A 363 31.93 -10.63 -33.81
CA LEU A 363 30.83 -9.81 -33.31
C LEU A 363 30.60 -10.01 -31.80
N PHE A 364 30.74 -11.24 -31.31
CA PHE A 364 30.68 -11.56 -29.89
C PHE A 364 31.83 -10.93 -29.09
N HIS A 365 33.06 -11.02 -29.60
CA HIS A 365 34.21 -10.34 -28.98
C HIS A 365 34.02 -8.82 -28.95
N PHE A 366 33.48 -8.23 -30.02
CA PHE A 366 33.13 -6.81 -30.05
C PHE A 366 32.11 -6.46 -28.95
N TYR A 367 31.05 -7.26 -28.80
CA TYR A 367 30.07 -7.08 -27.72
C TYR A 367 30.75 -7.14 -26.33
N VAL A 368 31.58 -8.16 -26.07
CA VAL A 368 32.25 -8.32 -24.77
C VAL A 368 33.18 -7.14 -24.49
N ALA A 369 33.98 -6.73 -25.47
CA ALA A 369 34.87 -5.57 -25.33
C ALA A 369 34.05 -4.29 -25.08
N PHE A 370 33.05 -4.01 -25.92
CA PHE A 370 32.20 -2.83 -25.80
C PHE A 370 31.51 -2.75 -24.43
N CYS A 371 30.87 -3.84 -23.99
CA CYS A 371 30.19 -3.89 -22.70
C CYS A 371 31.17 -3.82 -21.51
N SER A 372 32.34 -4.45 -21.61
CA SER A 372 33.36 -4.35 -20.56
C SER A 372 33.89 -2.93 -20.42
N PHE A 373 34.17 -2.25 -21.54
CA PHE A 373 34.53 -0.84 -21.53
C PHE A 373 33.40 0.06 -21.03
N ALA A 374 32.15 -0.20 -21.42
CA ALA A 374 30.99 0.54 -20.90
C ALA A 374 30.83 0.38 -19.39
N VAL A 375 30.98 -0.84 -18.86
CA VAL A 375 30.93 -1.12 -17.41
C VAL A 375 32.08 -0.44 -16.69
N LEU A 376 33.31 -0.52 -17.22
CA LEU A 376 34.48 0.15 -16.65
C LEU A 376 34.29 1.67 -16.62
N ASN A 377 33.79 2.26 -17.71
CA ASN A 377 33.51 3.70 -17.79
C ASN A 377 32.40 4.14 -16.83
N VAL A 378 31.37 3.30 -16.64
CA VAL A 378 30.35 3.55 -15.62
C VAL A 378 30.94 3.44 -14.21
N MET A 379 31.91 2.55 -13.96
CA MET A 379 32.56 2.43 -12.65
C MET A 379 33.54 3.59 -12.38
N THR A 380 34.28 4.06 -13.38
CA THR A 380 35.27 5.14 -13.23
C THR A 380 34.65 6.53 -13.30
N GLY A 381 33.47 6.69 -13.92
CA GLY A 381 32.78 7.98 -14.07
C GLY A 381 32.15 8.56 -12.79
N TRP A 382 32.38 7.98 -11.61
CA TRP A 382 31.90 8.51 -10.33
C TRP A 382 32.89 9.45 -9.62
N ASP A 383 34.15 9.54 -10.11
CA ASP A 383 35.22 10.35 -9.52
C ASP A 383 35.48 11.69 -10.24
N SER A 384 34.63 12.07 -11.20
CA SER A 384 34.71 13.34 -11.96
C SER A 384 33.39 14.09 -11.93
#